data_AF-A0AAN6EEB9-F1
#
_entry.id   AF-A0AAN6EEB9-F1
#
_cell.length_a   1.000
_cell.length_b   1.000
_cell.length_c   1.000
_cell.angle_alpha   90.00
_cell.angle_beta   90.00
_cell.angle_gamma   90.00
#
_symmetry.space_group_name_H-M   'P 1'
#
loop_
_entity.id
_entity.type
_entity.pdbx_description
1 polymer ?
#
loop_
_entity_poly.entity_id
_entity_poly.type
_entity_poly.pdbx_seq_one_letter_code
_entity_poly.pdbx_strand_id
1 'polypeptide(L)'
;MGHSEVATKLDTLATHADQVRQLVDKQRQRIADGELATSNGLSFLEVKHHTMLSYVANLAFVAQLKLHGRQIAGHNVIQSLIEDRTVLEKMKPLEQRL
;
A
#
# COMPACT_ATOMS: atom_id res chain seq x y z
N MET A 1 21.04 22.23 -21.15
CA MET A 1 20.97 21.59 -19.83
C MET A 1 19.79 20.61 -19.66
N GLY A 2 18.60 20.83 -20.25
CA GLY A 2 17.45 19.93 -20.07
C GLY A 2 17.54 18.52 -20.71
N HIS A 3 18.32 18.32 -21.78
CA HIS A 3 18.39 17.01 -22.46
C HIS A 3 19.10 15.92 -21.64
N SER A 4 20.06 16.30 -20.79
CA SER A 4 20.77 15.36 -19.91
C SER A 4 19.87 14.81 -18.79
N GLU A 5 18.92 15.61 -18.29
CA GLU A 5 18.05 15.24 -17.17
C GLU A 5 16.90 14.33 -17.61
N VAL A 6 16.44 14.48 -18.85
CA VAL A 6 15.42 13.59 -19.43
C VAL A 6 16.01 12.21 -19.72
N ALA A 7 17.24 12.14 -20.23
CA ALA A 7 17.93 10.89 -20.47
C ALA A 7 18.18 10.10 -19.17
N THR A 8 18.58 10.76 -18.08
CA THR A 8 18.77 10.11 -16.78
C THR A 8 17.46 9.65 -16.15
N LYS A 9 16.35 10.39 -16.34
CA LYS A 9 15.01 9.95 -15.91
C LYS A 9 14.50 8.74 -16.70
N LEU A 10 14.80 8.67 -17.99
CA LEU A 10 14.48 7.49 -18.82
C LEU A 10 15.28 6.26 -18.39
N ASP A 11 16.56 6.42 -18.10
CA ASP A 11 17.44 5.34 -17.69
C ASP A 11 17.06 4.79 -16.29
N THR A 12 16.71 5.68 -15.37
CA THR A 12 16.16 5.30 -14.07
C THR A 12 14.78 4.63 -14.17
N LEU A 13 13.92 5.07 -15.10
CA LEU A 13 12.64 4.39 -15.37
C LEU A 13 12.85 2.98 -15.91
N ALA A 14 13.80 2.80 -16.85
CA ALA A 14 14.16 1.49 -17.38
C ALA A 14 14.68 0.56 -16.27
N THR A 15 15.57 1.09 -15.41
CA THR A 15 16.10 0.35 -14.26
C THR A 15 15.00 -0.07 -13.29
N HIS A 16 14.07 0.83 -12.94
CA HIS A 16 12.94 0.48 -12.07
C HIS A 16 12.00 -0.54 -12.72
N ALA A 17 11.78 -0.46 -14.03
CA ALA A 17 10.97 -1.44 -14.75
C ALA A 17 11.59 -2.84 -14.70
N ASP A 18 12.91 -2.95 -14.87
CA ASP A 18 13.63 -4.23 -14.75
C ASP A 18 13.61 -4.78 -13.32
N GLN A 19 13.74 -3.91 -12.31
CA GLN A 19 13.62 -4.32 -10.90
C GLN A 19 12.22 -4.84 -10.57
N VAL A 20 11.18 -4.16 -11.06
CA VAL A 20 9.79 -4.62 -10.89
C VAL A 20 9.59 -5.96 -11.59
N ARG A 21 10.13 -6.13 -12.81
CA ARG A 21 10.06 -7.39 -13.54
C ARG A 21 10.71 -8.54 -12.76
N GLN A 22 11.92 -8.33 -12.24
CA GLN A 22 12.63 -9.33 -11.44
C GLN A 22 11.86 -9.69 -10.15
N LEU A 23 11.25 -8.70 -9.48
CA LEU A 23 10.43 -8.93 -8.30
C LEU A 23 9.18 -9.76 -8.62
N VAL A 24 8.50 -9.46 -9.72
CA VAL A 24 7.32 -10.20 -10.18
C VAL A 24 7.70 -11.64 -10.53
N ASP A 25 8.80 -11.85 -11.25
CA ASP A 25 9.28 -13.18 -11.61
C ASP A 25 9.64 -14.00 -10.35
N LYS A 26 10.30 -13.37 -9.37
CA LYS A 26 10.59 -14.00 -8.07
C LYS A 26 9.32 -14.37 -7.31
N GLN A 27 8.33 -13.48 -7.27
CA GLN A 27 7.05 -13.78 -6.62
C GLN A 27 6.31 -14.91 -7.32
N ARG A 28 6.33 -14.94 -8.66
CA ARG A 28 5.72 -16.00 -9.46
C ARG A 28 6.35 -17.36 -9.19
N GLN A 29 7.68 -17.41 -9.06
CA GLN A 29 8.38 -18.64 -8.72
C GLN A 29 7.97 -19.15 -7.32
N ARG A 30 7.92 -18.26 -6.32
CA ARG A 30 7.50 -18.62 -4.95
C ARG A 30 6.05 -19.12 -4.87
N ILE A 31 5.17 -18.62 -5.73
CA ILE A 31 3.80 -19.13 -5.88
C ILE A 31 3.83 -20.53 -6.50
N ALA A 32 4.63 -20.75 -7.55
CA ALA A 32 4.78 -22.06 -8.19
C ALA A 32 5.38 -23.12 -7.24
N ASP A 33 6.31 -22.71 -6.38
CA ASP A 33 6.94 -23.53 -5.36
C ASP A 33 6.02 -23.78 -4.14
N GLY A 34 4.83 -23.18 -4.12
CA GLY A 34 3.84 -23.35 -3.06
C GLY A 34 4.18 -22.65 -1.74
N GLU A 35 5.21 -21.80 -1.71
CA GLU A 35 5.61 -21.03 -0.52
C GLU A 35 4.56 -19.98 -0.12
N LEU A 36 3.75 -19.54 -1.10
CA LEU A 36 2.68 -18.59 -0.89
C LEU A 36 1.34 -19.32 -1.08
N ALA A 37 0.58 -19.46 0.01
CA ALA A 37 -0.74 -20.05 0.00
C ALA A 37 -1.76 -19.12 -0.68
N THR A 38 -1.70 -19.01 -2.00
CA THR A 38 -2.63 -18.19 -2.81
C THR A 38 -3.86 -18.97 -3.29
N SER A 39 -3.97 -20.26 -2.97
CA SER A 39 -5.01 -21.16 -3.47
C SER A 39 -6.44 -20.73 -3.09
N ASN A 40 -6.62 -20.10 -1.92
CA ASN A 40 -7.92 -19.60 -1.46
C ASN A 40 -8.02 -18.06 -1.43
N GLY A 41 -7.04 -17.37 -2.01
CA GLY A 41 -6.93 -15.91 -1.90
C GLY A 41 -6.74 -15.43 -0.46
N LEU A 42 -6.90 -14.12 -0.23
CA LEU A 42 -6.94 -13.54 1.11
C LEU A 42 -8.35 -13.71 1.69
N SER A 43 -8.42 -14.15 2.95
CA SER A 43 -9.67 -14.15 3.69
C SER A 43 -10.17 -12.72 3.85
N PHE A 44 -11.49 -12.55 3.76
CA PHE A 44 -12.14 -11.27 4.05
C PHE A 44 -11.72 -10.73 5.43
N LEU A 45 -11.57 -11.61 6.41
CA LEU A 45 -11.15 -11.26 7.77
C LEU A 45 -9.70 -10.74 7.80
N GLU A 46 -8.80 -11.33 7.01
CA GLU A 46 -7.40 -10.88 6.91
C GLU A 46 -7.31 -9.49 6.30
N VAL A 47 -8.07 -9.24 5.23
CA VAL A 47 -8.16 -7.90 4.61
C VAL A 47 -8.68 -6.88 5.62
N LYS A 48 -9.73 -7.23 6.39
CA LYS A 48 -10.30 -6.35 7.42
C LYS A 48 -9.26 -5.99 8.47
N HIS A 49 -8.54 -6.99 8.99
CA HIS A 49 -7.52 -6.78 10.00
C HIS A 49 -6.37 -5.93 9.48
N HIS A 50 -5.91 -6.16 8.26
CA HIS A 50 -4.84 -5.37 7.65
C HIS A 50 -5.25 -3.90 7.48
N THR A 51 -6.44 -3.64 6.94
CA THR A 51 -6.98 -2.27 6.77
C THR A 51 -7.17 -1.58 8.13
N MET A 52 -7.69 -2.28 9.14
CA MET A 52 -7.82 -1.71 10.50
C MET A 52 -6.46 -1.37 11.12
N LEU A 53 -5.47 -2.24 10.94
CA LEU A 53 -4.12 -2.00 11.44
C LEU A 53 -3.49 -0.76 10.80
N SER A 54 -3.59 -0.64 9.47
CA SER A 54 -3.15 0.56 8.72
C SER A 54 -3.84 1.81 9.26
N TYR A 55 -5.17 1.77 9.42
CA TYR A 55 -5.94 2.89 9.92
C TYR A 55 -5.49 3.34 11.32
N VAL A 56 -5.31 2.40 12.26
CA VAL A 56 -4.85 2.71 13.62
C VAL A 56 -3.42 3.25 13.62
N ALA A 57 -2.51 2.68 12.82
CA ALA A 57 -1.15 3.16 12.70
C ALA A 57 -1.09 4.60 12.15
N ASN A 58 -1.86 4.89 11.10
CA ASN A 58 -1.97 6.22 10.52
C ASN A 58 -2.58 7.23 11.50
N LEU A 59 -3.58 6.82 12.31
CA LEU A 59 -4.13 7.65 13.37
C LEU A 59 -3.10 7.95 14.47
N ALA A 60 -2.34 6.94 14.90
CA ALA A 60 -1.28 7.12 15.89
C ALA A 60 -0.20 8.08 15.37
N PHE A 61 0.15 7.99 14.08
CA PHE A 61 1.06 8.92 13.45
C PHE A 61 0.51 10.36 13.44
N VAL A 62 -0.77 10.57 13.11
CA VAL A 62 -1.40 11.88 13.21
C VAL A 62 -1.38 12.41 14.65
N ALA A 63 -1.66 11.56 15.64
CA ALA A 63 -1.56 11.93 17.05
C ALA A 63 -0.12 12.38 17.39
N GLN A 64 0.89 11.63 16.93
CA GLN A 64 2.30 12.01 17.10
C GLN A 64 2.61 13.36 16.45
N LEU A 65 2.14 13.63 15.23
CA LEU A 65 2.33 14.93 14.58
C LEU A 65 1.76 16.08 15.41
N LYS A 66 0.54 15.90 15.95
CA LYS A 66 -0.10 16.87 16.83
C LYS A 66 0.70 17.11 18.11
N LEU A 67 1.19 16.04 18.74
CA LEU A 67 1.99 16.13 19.96
C LEU A 67 3.31 16.88 19.74
N HIS A 68 3.90 16.78 18.56
CA HIS A 68 5.13 17.51 18.20
C HIS A 68 4.85 18.90 17.60
N GLY A 69 3.61 19.39 17.62
CA GLY A 69 3.22 20.69 17.07
C GLY A 69 3.41 20.81 15.55
N ARG A 70 3.53 19.69 14.83
CA ARG A 70 3.71 19.68 13.37
C ARG A 70 2.37 19.88 12.67
N GLN A 71 2.40 20.61 11.56
CA GLN A 71 1.22 20.77 10.72
C GLN A 71 0.86 19.44 10.05
N ILE A 72 -0.43 19.16 10.01
CA ILE A 72 -0.99 17.98 9.31
C ILE A 72 -1.26 18.31 7.83
N ALA A 73 -1.49 19.59 7.52
CA ALA A 73 -1.73 20.05 6.16
C ALA A 73 -0.52 19.73 5.27
N GLY A 74 -0.80 19.09 4.12
CA GLY A 74 0.24 18.67 3.17
C GLY A 74 0.86 17.30 3.46
N HIS A 75 0.48 16.60 4.53
CA HIS A 75 0.95 15.24 4.78
C HIS A 75 0.01 14.20 4.14
N ASN A 76 0.56 13.25 3.39
CA ASN A 76 -0.20 12.17 2.72
C ASN A 76 -0.97 11.24 3.68
N VAL A 77 -0.76 11.36 4.99
CA VAL A 77 -1.41 10.49 5.99
C VAL A 77 -2.92 10.70 6.03
N ILE A 78 -3.39 11.93 5.73
CA ILE A 78 -4.82 12.22 5.66
C ILE A 78 -5.47 11.49 4.50
N GLN A 79 -4.79 11.43 3.35
CA GLN A 79 -5.30 10.69 2.20
C GLN A 79 -5.35 9.18 2.49
N SER A 80 -4.29 8.61 3.07
CA SER A 80 -4.29 7.20 3.48
C SER A 80 -5.40 6.88 4.49
N LEU A 81 -5.67 7.77 5.45
CA LEU A 81 -6.79 7.61 6.40
C LEU A 81 -8.16 7.62 5.72
N ILE A 82 -8.36 8.48 4.72
CA ILE A 82 -9.61 8.55 3.96
C ILE A 82 -9.79 7.28 3.12
N GLU A 83 -8.73 6.80 2.50
CA GLU A 83 -8.72 5.55 1.72
C GLU A 83 -9.06 4.36 2.60
N ASP A 84 -8.34 4.18 3.71
CA ASP A 84 -8.59 3.13 4.70
C ASP A 84 -10.04 3.18 5.22
N ARG A 85 -10.54 4.40 5.54
CA ARG A 85 -11.93 4.59 5.98
C ARG A 85 -12.94 4.19 4.91
N THR A 86 -12.70 4.58 3.67
CA THR A 86 -13.56 4.27 2.54
C THR A 86 -13.62 2.76 2.31
N VAL A 87 -12.47 2.08 2.36
CA VAL A 87 -12.40 0.61 2.24
C VAL A 87 -13.24 -0.03 3.35
N LEU A 88 -13.05 0.36 4.61
CA LEU A 88 -13.84 -0.17 5.73
C LEU A 88 -15.35 0.05 5.56
N GLU A 89 -15.77 1.20 5.02
CA GLU A 89 -17.19 1.47 4.76
C GLU A 89 -17.76 0.61 3.64
N LYS A 90 -16.98 0.33 2.59
CA LYS A 90 -17.35 -0.60 1.52
C LYS A 90 -17.38 -2.06 1.99
N MET A 91 -16.60 -2.41 3.02
CA MET A 91 -16.62 -3.74 3.61
C MET A 91 -17.88 -4.02 4.45
N LYS A 92 -18.45 -3.00 5.13
CA LYS A 92 -19.65 -3.16 5.98
C LYS A 92 -20.82 -3.92 5.34
N PRO A 93 -21.29 -3.60 4.11
CA PRO A 93 -22.39 -4.35 3.50
C PRO A 93 -22.02 -5.79 3.16
N LEU A 94 -20.74 -6.11 2.93
CA LEU A 94 -20.28 -7.48 2.70
C LEU A 94 -20.35 -8.29 4.00
N GLU A 95 -19.97 -7.68 5.13
CA GLU A 95 -20.09 -8.31 6.47
C GLU A 95 -21.52 -8.66 6.84
N GLN A 96 -22.49 -7.84 6.43
CA GLN A 96 -23.90 -8.08 6.71
C GLN A 96 -24.49 -9.23 5.87
N ARG A 97 -23.80 -9.66 4.81
CA ARG A 97 -24.25 -10.71 3.88
C ARG A 97 -23.51 -12.03 4.07
N LEU A 98 -22.42 -12.04 4.83
CA LEU A 98 -21.75 -13.25 5.33
C LEU A 98 -22.44 -13.74 6.60
#